data_AF-A0A2V8USV6-F1
#
_entry.id   AF-A0A2V8USV6-F1
#
_cell.length_a   1.000
_cell.length_b   1.000
_cell.length_c   1.000
_cell.angle_alpha   90.00
_cell.angle_beta   90.00
_cell.angle_gamma   90.00
#
_symmetry.space_group_name_H-M   'P 1'
#
loop_
_entity.id
_entity.type
_entity.pdbx_description
1 polymer ?
#
loop_
_entity_poly.entity_id
_entity_poly.type
_entity_poly.pdbx_seq_one_letter_code
_entity_poly.pdbx_strand_id
1 'polypeptide(L)'
;MTISPTGGFSGQVNLSVSGLPSGASGSFAPNPATASSTLSVTTGTGTPVGTYTLTITGVSGSLMHTTTVSLTVATAQTSVTFDNRVSSGFQFGVTTVSTPAFTIGSGTNRAAMIMVAMGGNNATSITASLGGVSGTVVAGSDSGTTTAIRTLLFCVSNPPSGSQTATVSWTTSMNVDVGVITVSGANQTTPCTNGTFAATNSAPTATTSVTITSNPGDLTASLGATTNTWVSPFTNQTLKWGVDASEVGGDIGPGTGTTTHTWTDQYAGQTHSVSGANFKAATF
;
A
#
# COMPACT_ATOMS: atom_id res chain seq x y z
N MET A 1 -1.85 -28.50 23.35
CA MET A 1 -1.32 -28.56 24.72
C MET A 1 -0.96 -30.01 25.03
N THR A 2 0.25 -30.23 25.54
CA THR A 2 0.71 -31.56 25.97
C THR A 2 0.82 -31.56 27.48
N ILE A 3 0.27 -32.59 28.12
CA ILE A 3 0.44 -32.87 29.54
C ILE A 3 1.65 -33.81 29.63
N SER A 4 2.64 -33.46 30.44
CA SER A 4 3.85 -34.27 30.65
C SER A 4 3.86 -34.79 32.09
N PRO A 5 3.21 -35.93 32.37
CA PRO A 5 3.12 -36.49 33.71
C PRO A 5 4.49 -36.83 34.30
N THR A 6 4.64 -36.64 35.61
CA THR A 6 5.80 -37.10 36.38
C THR A 6 5.36 -38.02 37.51
N GLY A 7 6.25 -38.89 38.01
CA GLY A 7 5.99 -39.71 39.19
C GLY A 7 4.86 -40.75 39.02
N GLY A 8 4.62 -41.22 37.79
CA GLY A 8 3.59 -42.23 37.50
C GLY A 8 2.15 -41.69 37.42
N PHE A 9 1.97 -40.36 37.37
CA PHE A 9 0.64 -39.75 37.26
C PHE A 9 -0.11 -40.18 35.98
N SER A 10 -1.35 -40.64 36.14
CA SER A 10 -2.25 -41.06 35.05
C SER A 10 -3.66 -40.47 35.18
N GLY A 11 -3.83 -39.48 36.06
CA GLY A 11 -5.11 -38.83 36.33
C GLY A 11 -5.59 -37.93 35.19
N GLN A 12 -6.90 -37.65 35.17
CA GLN A 12 -7.48 -36.66 34.28
C GLN A 12 -7.16 -35.24 34.76
N VAL A 13 -6.85 -34.35 33.82
CA VAL A 13 -6.59 -32.93 34.06
C VAL A 13 -7.72 -32.10 33.45
N ASN A 14 -8.41 -31.33 34.29
CA ASN A 14 -9.39 -30.34 33.87
C ASN A 14 -8.65 -29.08 33.43
N LEU A 15 -8.85 -28.68 32.18
CA LEU A 15 -8.21 -27.49 31.59
C LEU A 15 -9.21 -26.32 31.54
N SER A 16 -8.73 -25.13 31.84
CA SER A 16 -9.46 -23.87 31.70
C SER A 16 -8.54 -22.77 31.16
N VAL A 17 -9.11 -21.77 30.50
CA VAL A 17 -8.38 -20.62 29.95
C VAL A 17 -9.02 -19.33 30.43
N SER A 18 -8.19 -18.37 30.83
CA SER A 18 -8.58 -17.01 31.18
C SER A 18 -7.71 -15.99 30.44
N GLY A 19 -8.07 -14.70 30.49
CA GLY A 19 -7.35 -13.63 29.78
C GLY A 19 -7.76 -13.46 28.32
N LEU A 20 -8.83 -14.13 27.87
CA LEU A 20 -9.40 -13.93 26.54
C LEU A 20 -9.95 -12.49 26.38
N PRO A 21 -9.79 -11.87 25.20
CA PRO A 21 -10.39 -10.57 24.92
C PRO A 21 -11.91 -10.65 24.92
N SER A 22 -12.56 -9.50 25.16
CA SER A 22 -14.01 -9.39 25.07
C SER A 22 -14.50 -9.82 23.68
N GLY A 23 -15.51 -10.70 23.63
CA GLY A 23 -16.06 -11.23 22.37
C GLY A 23 -15.28 -12.40 21.78
N ALA A 24 -14.22 -12.88 22.43
CA ALA A 24 -13.58 -14.14 22.10
C ALA A 24 -14.02 -15.27 23.04
N SER A 25 -13.97 -16.51 22.54
CA SER A 25 -14.23 -17.73 23.31
C SER A 25 -13.07 -18.71 23.19
N GLY A 26 -12.92 -19.56 24.21
CA GLY A 26 -11.88 -20.59 24.25
C GLY A 26 -12.45 -21.93 24.72
N SER A 27 -12.11 -23.02 24.06
CA SER A 27 -12.54 -24.37 24.43
C SER A 27 -11.41 -25.39 24.31
N PHE A 28 -11.46 -26.44 25.12
CA PHE A 28 -10.51 -27.54 25.12
C PHE A 28 -11.19 -28.83 24.66
N ALA A 29 -10.55 -29.57 23.76
CA ALA A 29 -11.01 -30.89 23.32
C ALA A 29 -9.82 -31.86 23.16
N PRO A 30 -9.80 -33.00 23.90
CA PRO A 30 -10.71 -33.37 24.98
C PRO A 30 -10.51 -32.51 26.24
N ASN A 31 -11.55 -32.40 27.08
CA ASN A 31 -11.49 -31.83 28.43
C ASN A 31 -12.52 -32.53 29.32
N PRO A 32 -12.12 -33.30 30.34
CA PRO A 32 -10.74 -33.48 30.84
C PRO A 32 -9.82 -34.24 29.88
N ALA A 33 -8.50 -34.12 30.05
CA ALA A 33 -7.48 -34.79 29.24
C ALA A 33 -6.43 -35.51 30.10
N THR A 34 -5.88 -36.61 29.62
CA THR A 34 -4.81 -37.38 30.30
C THR A 34 -3.43 -37.21 29.67
N ALA A 35 -3.36 -36.91 28.37
CA ALA A 35 -2.10 -36.78 27.62
C ALA A 35 -2.01 -35.46 26.83
N SER A 36 -3.04 -35.10 26.07
CA SER A 36 -3.04 -33.86 25.28
C SER A 36 -4.45 -33.31 25.09
N SER A 37 -4.53 -32.01 24.81
CA SER A 37 -5.76 -31.29 24.49
C SER A 37 -5.48 -30.15 23.52
N THR A 38 -6.45 -29.85 22.65
CA THR A 38 -6.38 -28.71 21.73
C THR A 38 -7.19 -27.55 22.31
N LEU A 39 -6.53 -26.39 22.50
CA LEU A 39 -7.20 -25.13 22.78
C LEU A 39 -7.65 -24.50 21.46
N SER A 40 -8.95 -24.39 21.25
CA SER A 40 -9.53 -23.62 20.14
C SER A 40 -9.94 -22.25 20.66
N VAL A 41 -9.45 -21.18 20.02
CA VAL A 41 -9.85 -19.80 20.30
C VAL A 41 -10.61 -19.27 19.10
N THR A 42 -11.79 -18.70 19.33
CA THR A 42 -12.61 -18.05 18.30
C THR A 42 -12.75 -16.58 18.63
N THR A 43 -12.42 -15.72 17.68
CA THR A 43 -12.63 -14.27 17.74
C THR A 43 -13.77 -13.86 16.80
N GLY A 44 -14.33 -12.67 17.01
CA GLY A 44 -15.33 -12.07 16.14
C GLY A 44 -14.91 -10.66 15.69
N THR A 45 -15.71 -10.05 14.82
CA THR A 45 -15.49 -8.66 14.35
C THR A 45 -15.52 -7.62 15.47
N GLY A 46 -16.13 -7.93 16.61
CA GLY A 46 -16.13 -7.07 17.80
C GLY A 46 -14.98 -7.31 18.77
N THR A 47 -14.08 -8.27 18.51
CA THR A 47 -12.94 -8.54 19.39
C THR A 47 -11.89 -7.42 19.24
N PRO A 48 -11.53 -6.69 20.32
CA PRO A 48 -10.62 -5.56 20.18
C PRO A 48 -9.20 -6.01 19.78
N VAL A 49 -8.59 -5.25 18.87
CA VAL A 49 -7.19 -5.43 18.46
C VAL A 49 -6.26 -5.24 19.66
N GLY A 50 -5.27 -6.11 19.77
CA GLY A 50 -4.30 -6.06 20.86
C GLY A 50 -3.60 -7.39 21.09
N THR A 51 -2.64 -7.35 22.02
CA THR A 51 -1.95 -8.55 22.50
C THR A 51 -2.50 -8.92 23.86
N TYR A 52 -2.96 -10.17 23.99
CA TYR A 52 -3.58 -10.71 25.19
C TYR A 52 -2.77 -11.89 25.72
N THR A 53 -2.43 -11.86 27.00
CA THR A 53 -1.81 -13.02 27.67
C THR A 53 -2.91 -13.94 28.16
N LEU A 54 -3.07 -15.09 27.52
CA LEU A 54 -3.99 -16.12 27.97
C LEU A 54 -3.30 -16.98 29.03
N THR A 55 -3.98 -17.21 30.15
CA THR A 55 -3.52 -18.12 31.20
C THR A 55 -4.29 -19.43 31.11
N ILE A 56 -3.57 -20.54 30.93
CA ILE A 56 -4.15 -21.87 30.89
C ILE A 56 -3.88 -22.55 32.22
N THR A 57 -4.93 -23.02 32.90
CA THR A 57 -4.86 -23.70 34.18
C THR A 57 -5.29 -25.15 34.03
N GLY A 58 -4.44 -26.08 34.44
CA GLY A 58 -4.75 -27.51 34.55
C GLY A 58 -4.88 -27.94 36.00
N VAL A 59 -5.97 -28.63 36.33
CA VAL A 59 -6.27 -29.12 37.70
C VAL A 59 -6.53 -30.62 37.70
N SER A 60 -5.90 -31.35 38.63
CA SER A 60 -6.23 -32.74 38.92
C SER A 60 -6.22 -32.95 40.45
N GLY A 61 -7.41 -33.03 41.05
CA GLY A 61 -7.55 -33.04 42.51
C GLY A 61 -6.99 -31.76 43.15
N SER A 62 -5.99 -31.89 44.01
CA SER A 62 -5.27 -30.76 44.63
C SER A 62 -4.09 -30.23 43.81
N LEU A 63 -3.71 -30.91 42.71
CA LEU A 63 -2.60 -30.50 41.86
C LEU A 63 -3.08 -29.45 40.87
N MET A 64 -2.35 -28.34 40.78
CA MET A 64 -2.62 -27.23 39.87
C MET A 64 -1.34 -26.79 39.18
N HIS A 65 -1.40 -26.64 37.85
CA HIS A 65 -0.33 -26.04 37.05
C HIS A 65 -0.90 -24.99 36.12
N THR A 66 -0.12 -23.93 35.88
CA THR A 66 -0.46 -22.84 34.98
C THR A 66 0.60 -22.65 33.91
N THR A 67 0.20 -22.30 32.71
CA THR A 67 1.09 -21.82 31.63
C THR A 67 0.44 -20.66 30.92
N THR A 68 1.22 -19.87 30.18
CA THR A 68 0.74 -18.70 29.46
C THR A 68 1.02 -18.79 27.96
N VAL A 69 0.10 -18.28 27.15
CA VAL A 69 0.27 -18.12 25.69
C VAL A 69 -0.14 -16.71 25.29
N SER A 70 0.55 -16.13 24.31
CA SER A 70 0.22 -14.82 23.77
C SER A 70 -0.73 -14.96 22.58
N LEU A 71 -1.88 -14.26 22.62
CA LEU A 71 -2.82 -14.12 21.52
C LEU A 71 -2.72 -12.69 20.97
N THR A 72 -2.32 -12.54 19.72
CA THR A 72 -2.38 -11.25 19.02
C THR A 72 -3.63 -11.22 18.16
N VAL A 73 -4.57 -10.33 18.48
CA VAL A 73 -5.73 -10.01 17.65
C VAL A 73 -5.38 -8.81 16.77
N ALA A 74 -5.51 -8.97 15.45
CA ALA A 74 -5.27 -7.93 14.46
C ALA A 74 -6.51 -7.71 13.59
N THR A 75 -6.63 -6.54 12.96
CA THR A 75 -7.68 -6.27 11.97
C THR A 75 -7.56 -7.19 10.77
N ALA A 76 -8.67 -7.64 10.21
CA ALA A 76 -8.66 -8.31 8.91
C ALA A 76 -8.35 -7.28 7.82
N GLN A 77 -7.10 -7.26 7.36
CA GLN A 77 -6.68 -6.39 6.27
C GLN A 77 -6.99 -7.08 4.93
N THR A 78 -7.76 -6.42 4.06
CA THR A 78 -7.88 -6.87 2.66
C THR A 78 -6.69 -6.38 1.87
N SER A 79 -6.22 -7.15 0.89
CA SER A 79 -5.16 -6.67 -0.01
C SER A 79 -5.67 -5.62 -0.99
N VAL A 80 -4.90 -4.57 -1.21
CA VAL A 80 -5.07 -3.67 -2.35
C VAL A 80 -4.79 -4.44 -3.63
N THR A 81 -5.72 -4.38 -4.57
CA THR A 81 -5.60 -5.06 -5.86
C THR A 81 -5.54 -4.01 -6.96
N PHE A 82 -4.53 -4.09 -7.83
CA PHE A 82 -4.47 -3.30 -9.05
C PHE A 82 -5.66 -3.62 -9.95
N ASP A 83 -6.34 -2.59 -10.43
CA ASP A 83 -7.52 -2.70 -11.30
C ASP A 83 -7.12 -2.38 -12.74
N ASN A 84 -6.96 -1.09 -13.07
CA ASN A 84 -6.64 -0.66 -14.41
C ASN A 84 -5.72 0.56 -14.45
N ARG A 85 -5.25 0.92 -15.65
CA ARG A 85 -4.37 2.06 -15.91
C ARG A 85 -4.72 2.79 -17.21
N VAL A 86 -4.25 4.03 -17.31
CA VAL A 86 -4.21 4.79 -18.56
C VAL A 86 -3.05 5.80 -18.53
N SER A 87 -2.60 6.27 -19.69
CA SER A 87 -1.72 7.43 -19.83
C SER A 87 -2.29 8.38 -20.87
N SER A 88 -2.08 9.67 -20.71
CA SER A 88 -2.38 10.68 -21.73
C SER A 88 -1.40 10.63 -22.91
N GLY A 89 -0.26 9.97 -22.74
CA GLY A 89 0.94 10.26 -23.51
C GLY A 89 1.44 11.69 -23.27
N PHE A 90 2.59 12.00 -23.86
CA PHE A 90 3.20 13.31 -23.70
C PHE A 90 2.41 14.39 -24.45
N GLN A 91 2.08 15.48 -23.75
CA GLN A 91 1.35 16.63 -24.26
C GLN A 91 2.23 17.87 -24.20
N PHE A 92 2.24 18.67 -25.27
CA PHE A 92 3.18 19.78 -25.42
C PHE A 92 2.51 21.15 -25.29
N GLY A 93 3.08 22.02 -24.47
CA GLY A 93 2.65 23.42 -24.35
C GLY A 93 1.20 23.61 -23.86
N VAL A 94 0.70 22.71 -23.02
CA VAL A 94 -0.69 22.73 -22.53
C VAL A 94 -0.78 23.33 -21.11
N THR A 95 -1.99 23.70 -20.69
CA THR A 95 -2.34 24.06 -19.31
C THR A 95 -3.34 23.10 -18.68
N THR A 96 -3.84 22.15 -19.46
CA THR A 96 -4.75 21.11 -19.03
C THR A 96 -4.57 19.87 -19.89
N VAL A 97 -4.71 18.70 -19.29
CA VAL A 97 -4.66 17.40 -19.97
C VAL A 97 -5.81 16.53 -19.48
N SER A 98 -6.41 15.80 -20.42
CA SER A 98 -7.35 14.73 -20.13
C SER A 98 -6.81 13.43 -20.69
N THR A 99 -6.85 12.36 -19.90
CA THR A 99 -6.50 11.02 -20.40
C THR A 99 -7.56 10.53 -21.39
N PRO A 100 -7.23 9.58 -22.28
CA PRO A 100 -8.23 8.74 -22.91
C PRO A 100 -9.15 8.11 -21.86
N ALA A 101 -10.39 7.82 -22.25
CA ALA A 101 -11.31 7.12 -21.37
C ALA A 101 -10.81 5.69 -21.11
N PHE A 102 -10.91 5.24 -19.87
CA PHE A 102 -10.56 3.88 -19.46
C PHE A 102 -11.59 3.34 -18.47
N THR A 103 -11.74 2.02 -18.44
CA THR A 103 -12.74 1.38 -17.57
C THR A 103 -12.18 1.21 -16.16
N ILE A 104 -12.85 1.81 -15.18
CA ILE A 104 -12.65 1.54 -13.75
C ILE A 104 -13.59 0.43 -13.32
N GLY A 105 -13.05 -0.57 -12.63
CA GLY A 105 -13.77 -1.72 -12.11
C GLY A 105 -14.82 -1.36 -11.05
N SER A 106 -15.67 -2.33 -10.76
CA SER A 106 -16.75 -2.24 -9.75
C SER A 106 -16.35 -2.83 -8.39
N GLY A 107 -15.06 -3.07 -8.16
CA GLY A 107 -14.56 -3.55 -6.86
C GLY A 107 -14.94 -2.61 -5.71
N THR A 108 -15.00 -3.12 -4.49
CA THR A 108 -15.25 -2.30 -3.31
C THR A 108 -14.02 -1.46 -2.95
N ASN A 109 -14.22 -0.37 -2.21
CA ASN A 109 -13.12 0.40 -1.64
C ASN A 109 -12.08 0.87 -2.69
N ARG A 110 -12.55 1.56 -3.73
CA ARG A 110 -11.70 1.98 -4.85
C ARG A 110 -10.87 3.20 -4.51
N ALA A 111 -9.69 3.28 -5.10
CA ALA A 111 -8.88 4.48 -5.09
C ALA A 111 -8.12 4.60 -6.42
N ALA A 112 -7.61 5.79 -6.70
CA ALA A 112 -6.72 6.02 -7.82
C ALA A 112 -5.53 6.89 -7.42
N MET A 113 -4.43 6.72 -8.14
CA MET A 113 -3.33 7.68 -8.16
C MET A 113 -3.25 8.28 -9.55
N ILE A 114 -3.37 9.61 -9.62
CA ILE A 114 -3.07 10.39 -10.81
C ILE A 114 -1.63 10.87 -10.65
N MET A 115 -0.77 10.40 -11.56
CA MET A 115 0.66 10.61 -11.56
C MET A 115 0.99 11.66 -12.61
N VAL A 116 1.60 12.76 -12.20
CA VAL A 116 1.83 13.91 -13.08
C VAL A 116 3.32 14.18 -13.19
N ALA A 117 3.87 14.05 -14.39
CA ALA A 117 5.24 14.42 -14.72
C ALA A 117 5.24 15.66 -15.61
N MET A 118 5.90 16.71 -15.13
CA MET A 118 5.92 18.03 -15.74
C MET A 118 7.33 18.34 -16.24
N GLY A 119 7.45 18.77 -17.50
CA GLY A 119 8.72 19.17 -18.11
C GLY A 119 9.30 20.48 -17.57
N GLY A 120 8.61 21.12 -16.62
CA GLY A 120 9.03 22.32 -15.91
C GLY A 120 8.57 22.25 -14.44
N ASN A 121 9.07 23.17 -13.62
CA ASN A 121 8.83 23.17 -12.16
C ASN A 121 8.07 24.39 -11.63
N ASN A 122 7.67 25.30 -12.51
CA ASN A 122 7.06 26.59 -12.17
C ASN A 122 5.52 26.59 -12.26
N ALA A 123 4.89 25.44 -12.52
CA ALA A 123 3.43 25.33 -12.53
C ALA A 123 2.82 25.57 -11.14
N THR A 124 1.73 26.34 -11.10
CA THR A 124 0.98 26.64 -9.88
C THR A 124 -0.48 26.22 -10.03
N SER A 125 -1.19 26.12 -8.90
CA SER A 125 -2.61 25.75 -8.84
C SER A 125 -2.91 24.43 -9.58
N ILE A 126 -2.04 23.44 -9.39
CA ILE A 126 -2.19 22.14 -10.04
C ILE A 126 -3.36 21.41 -9.37
N THR A 127 -4.37 21.09 -10.15
CA THR A 127 -5.55 20.32 -9.72
C THR A 127 -5.69 19.08 -10.56
N ALA A 128 -6.16 17.98 -9.95
CA ALA A 128 -6.45 16.74 -10.65
C ALA A 128 -7.82 16.21 -10.25
N SER A 129 -8.51 15.51 -11.15
CA SER A 129 -9.76 14.83 -10.88
C SER A 129 -9.90 13.58 -11.74
N LEU A 130 -10.73 12.62 -11.30
CA LEU A 130 -11.06 11.40 -12.03
C LEU A 130 -12.56 11.15 -11.96
N GLY A 131 -13.24 11.11 -13.11
CA GLY A 131 -14.70 10.95 -13.17
C GLY A 131 -15.46 12.01 -12.38
N GLY A 132 -14.94 13.23 -12.32
CA GLY A 132 -15.51 14.34 -11.54
C GLY A 132 -15.18 14.35 -10.05
N VAL A 133 -14.51 13.32 -9.52
CA VAL A 133 -14.04 13.31 -8.13
C VAL A 133 -12.68 14.00 -8.05
N SER A 134 -12.57 15.02 -7.19
CA SER A 134 -11.32 15.77 -7.00
C SER A 134 -10.25 14.91 -6.33
N GLY A 135 -9.04 14.98 -6.85
CA GLY A 135 -7.86 14.37 -6.25
C GLY A 135 -7.15 15.33 -5.29
N THR A 136 -6.54 14.79 -4.25
CA THR A 136 -5.71 15.52 -3.30
C THR A 136 -4.25 15.13 -3.47
N VAL A 137 -3.32 16.09 -3.48
CA VAL A 137 -1.88 15.77 -3.52
C VAL A 137 -1.51 14.85 -2.36
N VAL A 138 -0.81 13.76 -2.64
CA VAL A 138 -0.27 12.88 -1.59
C VAL A 138 0.87 13.62 -0.91
N ALA A 139 0.72 13.88 0.39
CA ALA A 139 1.73 14.60 1.17
C ALA A 139 3.11 13.95 1.03
N GLY A 140 4.13 14.76 0.71
CA GLY A 140 5.51 14.31 0.51
C GLY A 140 5.83 13.78 -0.89
N SER A 141 4.87 13.66 -1.80
CA SER A 141 5.12 13.15 -3.17
C SER A 141 5.50 14.23 -4.19
N ASP A 142 5.28 15.51 -3.90
CA ASP A 142 5.53 16.60 -4.83
C ASP A 142 7.00 17.04 -4.76
N SER A 143 7.76 16.85 -5.84
CA SER A 143 9.16 17.28 -5.91
C SER A 143 9.33 18.79 -6.02
N GLY A 144 8.25 19.53 -6.27
CA GLY A 144 8.23 20.99 -6.28
C GLY A 144 9.25 21.57 -7.24
N THR A 145 10.10 22.45 -6.72
CA THR A 145 11.17 23.13 -7.48
C THR A 145 12.55 22.52 -7.25
N THR A 146 12.63 21.30 -6.69
CA THR A 146 13.91 20.64 -6.38
C THR A 146 14.76 20.41 -7.64
N THR A 147 14.09 20.19 -8.77
CA THR A 147 14.70 19.96 -10.09
C THR A 147 13.99 20.75 -11.18
N ALA A 148 14.58 20.78 -12.37
CA ALA A 148 14.01 21.46 -13.54
C ALA A 148 12.69 20.82 -14.01
N ILE A 149 12.54 19.50 -13.87
CA ILE A 149 11.29 18.76 -14.06
C ILE A 149 10.62 18.52 -12.71
N ARG A 150 9.30 18.30 -12.69
CA ARG A 150 8.53 18.09 -11.46
C ARG A 150 7.66 16.85 -11.55
N THR A 151 7.61 16.08 -10.48
CA THR A 151 6.71 14.93 -10.33
C THR A 151 5.88 15.09 -9.07
N LEU A 152 4.60 14.71 -9.15
CA LEU A 152 3.69 14.71 -8.02
C LEU A 152 2.56 13.69 -8.22
N LEU A 153 2.01 13.22 -7.10
CA LEU A 153 0.95 12.22 -7.08
C LEU A 153 -0.31 12.82 -6.45
N PHE A 154 -1.46 12.63 -7.08
CA PHE A 154 -2.77 12.90 -6.48
C PHE A 154 -3.46 11.60 -6.13
N CYS A 155 -4.11 11.55 -4.97
CA CYS A 155 -4.99 10.47 -4.57
C CYS A 155 -6.44 10.83 -4.85
N VAL A 156 -7.20 9.91 -5.43
CA VAL A 156 -8.66 10.02 -5.57
C VAL A 156 -9.31 8.90 -4.78
N SER A 157 -10.13 9.23 -3.80
CA SER A 157 -10.94 8.26 -3.04
C SER A 157 -12.25 7.97 -3.76
N ASN A 158 -12.66 6.70 -3.80
CA ASN A 158 -13.89 6.21 -4.40
C ASN A 158 -14.25 6.80 -5.78
N PRO A 159 -13.35 6.72 -6.79
CA PRO A 159 -13.70 7.16 -8.14
C PRO A 159 -14.89 6.35 -8.69
N PRO A 160 -15.71 6.92 -9.60
CA PRO A 160 -16.83 6.20 -10.20
C PRO A 160 -16.37 5.00 -11.05
N SER A 161 -17.18 3.95 -11.15
CA SER A 161 -16.92 2.81 -12.05
C SER A 161 -17.27 3.14 -13.50
N GLY A 162 -16.87 2.25 -14.40
CA GLY A 162 -17.18 2.32 -15.82
C GLY A 162 -16.18 3.19 -16.57
N SER A 163 -16.57 3.67 -17.74
CA SER A 163 -15.72 4.50 -18.59
C SER A 163 -15.51 5.87 -17.95
N GLN A 164 -14.28 6.17 -17.55
CA GLN A 164 -13.91 7.42 -16.88
C GLN A 164 -12.67 8.05 -17.52
N THR A 165 -12.52 9.35 -17.30
CA THR A 165 -11.35 10.14 -17.72
C THR A 165 -10.79 10.90 -16.52
N ALA A 166 -9.46 10.98 -16.43
CA ALA A 166 -8.81 11.92 -15.52
C ALA A 166 -8.52 13.24 -16.22
N THR A 167 -8.62 14.34 -15.48
CA THR A 167 -8.26 15.69 -15.94
C THR A 167 -7.32 16.33 -14.94
N VAL A 168 -6.23 16.90 -15.44
CA VAL A 168 -5.24 17.66 -14.67
C VAL A 168 -5.11 19.05 -15.28
N SER A 169 -5.09 20.10 -14.47
CA SER A 169 -5.02 21.51 -14.93
C SER A 169 -4.10 22.35 -14.05
N TRP A 170 -3.52 23.40 -14.62
CA TRP A 170 -2.58 24.33 -13.96
C TRP A 170 -2.51 25.67 -14.72
N THR A 171 -1.67 26.61 -14.29
CA THR A 171 -1.70 28.01 -14.78
C THR A 171 -0.73 28.36 -15.93
N THR A 172 0.39 27.67 -16.07
CA THR A 172 1.48 28.02 -17.01
C THR A 172 1.66 26.97 -18.10
N SER A 173 1.73 27.35 -19.37
CA SER A 173 1.94 26.40 -20.49
C SER A 173 3.18 25.54 -20.27
N MET A 174 3.04 24.22 -20.41
CA MET A 174 4.11 23.27 -20.11
C MET A 174 3.89 21.94 -20.82
N ASN A 175 4.99 21.18 -20.95
CA ASN A 175 4.93 19.79 -21.39
C ASN A 175 4.58 18.88 -20.20
N VAL A 176 3.69 17.91 -20.39
CA VAL A 176 3.27 17.01 -19.32
C VAL A 176 2.99 15.61 -19.85
N ASP A 177 3.16 14.61 -19.00
CA ASP A 177 2.50 13.31 -19.14
C ASP A 177 1.75 12.99 -17.86
N VAL A 178 0.53 12.48 -18.01
CA VAL A 178 -0.36 12.09 -16.92
C VAL A 178 -0.68 10.61 -17.06
N GLY A 179 -0.24 9.85 -16.07
CA GLY A 179 -0.66 8.47 -15.91
C GLY A 179 -1.65 8.32 -14.77
N VAL A 180 -2.50 7.31 -14.87
CA VAL A 180 -3.46 6.98 -13.83
C VAL A 180 -3.41 5.49 -13.60
N ILE A 181 -3.38 5.10 -12.33
CA ILE A 181 -3.65 3.72 -11.92
C ILE A 181 -4.82 3.71 -10.94
N THR A 182 -5.60 2.66 -11.01
CA THR A 182 -6.78 2.43 -10.16
C THR A 182 -6.61 1.13 -9.40
N VAL A 183 -7.19 1.08 -8.20
CA VAL A 183 -7.14 -0.08 -7.31
C VAL A 183 -8.49 -0.29 -6.63
N SER A 184 -8.72 -1.50 -6.14
CA SER A 184 -9.78 -1.85 -5.19
C SER A 184 -9.20 -2.34 -3.87
N GLY A 185 -9.99 -2.33 -2.80
CA GLY A 185 -9.56 -2.79 -1.47
C GLY A 185 -8.75 -1.76 -0.66
N ALA A 186 -8.74 -0.48 -1.08
CA ALA A 186 -8.02 0.59 -0.40
C ALA A 186 -8.85 1.26 0.72
N ASN A 187 -8.20 1.69 1.79
CA ASN A 187 -8.83 2.44 2.87
C ASN A 187 -9.52 3.71 2.32
N GLN A 188 -10.80 3.95 2.64
CA GLN A 188 -11.54 5.07 2.05
C GLN A 188 -11.37 6.40 2.80
N THR A 189 -10.82 6.38 4.01
CA THR A 189 -10.52 7.59 4.79
C THR A 189 -9.16 8.17 4.40
N THR A 190 -8.16 7.30 4.26
CA THR A 190 -6.78 7.67 3.88
C THR A 190 -6.23 6.65 2.87
N PRO A 191 -6.71 6.66 1.61
CA PRO A 191 -6.35 5.64 0.63
C PRO A 191 -4.89 5.68 0.22
N CYS A 192 -4.30 6.88 0.13
CA CYS A 192 -2.91 7.06 -0.22
C CYS A 192 -2.13 7.66 0.95
N THR A 193 -0.99 7.05 1.29
CA THR A 193 -0.13 7.46 2.39
C THR A 193 1.35 7.44 1.98
N ASN A 194 2.21 7.93 2.87
CA ASN A 194 3.67 7.77 2.77
C ASN A 194 4.23 8.26 1.43
N GLY A 195 3.76 9.43 0.99
CA GLY A 195 4.33 10.10 -0.17
C GLY A 195 5.78 10.47 0.08
N THR A 196 6.61 10.28 -0.93
CA THR A 196 8.04 10.60 -0.90
C THR A 196 8.52 10.94 -2.30
N PHE A 197 9.66 11.61 -2.42
CA PHE A 197 10.31 11.85 -3.71
C PHE A 197 11.83 11.82 -3.59
N ALA A 198 12.50 11.61 -4.72
CA ALA A 198 13.93 11.80 -4.91
C ALA A 198 14.14 12.51 -6.25
N ALA A 199 14.80 13.67 -6.23
CA ALA A 199 14.99 14.49 -7.43
C ALA A 199 16.37 15.16 -7.42
N THR A 200 17.03 15.20 -8.58
CA THR A 200 18.31 15.90 -8.80
C THR A 200 18.45 16.35 -10.26
N ASN A 201 19.09 17.51 -10.50
CA ASN A 201 19.36 18.00 -11.86
C ASN A 201 20.54 17.29 -12.53
N SER A 202 21.38 16.61 -11.74
CA SER A 202 22.57 15.92 -12.22
C SER A 202 22.86 14.73 -11.31
N ALA A 203 22.17 13.61 -11.55
CA ALA A 203 22.35 12.41 -10.74
C ALA A 203 23.78 11.84 -10.90
N PRO A 204 24.54 11.61 -9.82
CA PRO A 204 25.90 11.08 -9.93
C PRO A 204 25.91 9.62 -10.43
N THR A 205 24.80 8.91 -10.27
CA THR A 205 24.56 7.56 -10.80
C THR A 205 23.41 7.59 -11.79
N ALA A 206 23.36 6.61 -12.70
CA ALA A 206 22.24 6.44 -13.62
C ALA A 206 20.97 5.89 -12.93
N THR A 207 20.89 5.97 -11.60
CA THR A 207 19.80 5.39 -10.82
C THR A 207 19.21 6.40 -9.87
N THR A 208 17.91 6.36 -9.67
CA THR A 208 17.22 7.15 -8.65
C THR A 208 16.13 6.32 -8.02
N SER A 209 16.07 6.37 -6.69
CA SER A 209 15.21 5.48 -5.91
C SER A 209 14.38 6.24 -4.89
N VAL A 210 13.17 5.76 -4.69
CA VAL A 210 12.33 6.10 -3.55
C VAL A 210 12.02 4.87 -2.73
N THR A 211 12.06 4.98 -1.40
CA THR A 211 11.65 3.92 -0.48
C THR A 211 10.34 4.32 0.17
N ILE A 212 9.32 3.48 -0.05
CA ILE A 212 7.96 3.73 0.40
C ILE A 212 7.66 2.79 1.57
N THR A 213 7.37 3.34 2.74
CA THR A 213 6.86 2.55 3.88
C THR A 213 5.45 2.06 3.57
N SER A 214 5.19 0.79 3.84
CA SER A 214 3.93 0.10 3.52
C SER A 214 3.67 -1.02 4.52
N ASN A 215 2.48 -1.61 4.52
CA ASN A 215 2.18 -2.82 5.28
C ASN A 215 1.94 -4.01 4.33
N PRO A 216 2.07 -5.26 4.81
CA PRO A 216 1.57 -6.42 4.07
C PRO A 216 0.12 -6.21 3.62
N GLY A 217 -0.16 -6.40 2.33
CA GLY A 217 -1.48 -6.16 1.72
C GLY A 217 -1.67 -4.76 1.16
N ASP A 218 -0.79 -3.80 1.43
CA ASP A 218 -0.76 -2.53 0.72
C ASP A 218 -0.19 -2.72 -0.71
N LEU A 219 -0.30 -1.67 -1.53
CA LEU A 219 0.32 -1.61 -2.86
C LEU A 219 1.08 -0.30 -3.00
N THR A 220 2.38 -0.35 -3.27
CA THR A 220 3.20 0.85 -3.51
C THR A 220 3.21 1.19 -4.98
N ALA A 221 3.34 2.48 -5.29
CA ALA A 221 3.41 2.96 -6.65
C ALA A 221 4.40 4.12 -6.78
N SER A 222 5.08 4.21 -7.91
CA SER A 222 5.96 5.34 -8.19
C SER A 222 5.82 5.84 -9.63
N LEU A 223 6.20 7.11 -9.81
CA LEU A 223 6.33 7.83 -11.06
C LEU A 223 7.79 8.22 -11.21
N GLY A 224 8.42 7.81 -12.31
CA GLY A 224 9.75 8.27 -12.69
C GLY A 224 9.66 9.21 -13.90
N ALA A 225 10.37 10.34 -13.83
CA ALA A 225 10.58 11.26 -14.95
C ALA A 225 12.08 11.59 -15.08
N THR A 226 12.56 11.61 -16.33
CA THR A 226 13.92 12.05 -16.68
C THR A 226 13.85 12.99 -17.89
N THR A 227 14.91 13.77 -18.12
CA THR A 227 15.09 14.55 -19.37
C THR A 227 15.74 13.73 -20.48
N ASN A 228 15.93 12.42 -20.27
CA ASN A 228 16.54 11.49 -21.21
C ASN A 228 15.75 10.17 -21.27
N THR A 229 16.39 9.02 -21.41
CA THR A 229 15.72 7.75 -21.65
C THR A 229 15.98 6.77 -20.52
N TRP A 230 14.91 6.26 -19.91
CA TRP A 230 14.99 5.07 -19.07
C TRP A 230 15.46 3.87 -19.92
N VAL A 231 16.27 2.97 -19.36
CA VAL A 231 16.73 1.75 -20.06
C VAL A 231 16.22 0.47 -19.40
N SER A 232 15.95 -0.55 -20.21
CA SER A 232 15.36 -1.80 -19.71
C SER A 232 16.37 -2.63 -18.87
N PRO A 233 15.99 -3.12 -17.68
CA PRO A 233 14.69 -2.90 -17.03
C PRO A 233 14.57 -1.48 -16.45
N PHE A 234 13.53 -0.76 -16.87
CA PHE A 234 13.32 0.67 -16.55
C PHE A 234 13.16 0.91 -15.04
N THR A 235 12.55 -0.06 -14.36
CA THR A 235 12.37 -0.10 -12.92
C THR A 235 12.61 -1.54 -12.40
N ASN A 236 12.99 -1.68 -11.13
CA ASN A 236 13.01 -2.96 -10.44
C ASN A 236 11.61 -3.47 -10.01
N GLN A 237 10.55 -2.72 -10.30
CA GLN A 237 9.17 -3.06 -9.97
C GLN A 237 8.34 -3.35 -11.24
N THR A 238 7.03 -3.60 -11.06
CA THR A 238 6.15 -3.89 -12.20
C THR A 238 5.71 -2.59 -12.86
N LEU A 239 6.32 -2.25 -13.99
CA LEU A 239 5.91 -1.13 -14.82
C LEU A 239 4.47 -1.28 -15.28
N LYS A 240 3.70 -0.19 -15.17
CA LYS A 240 2.32 -0.14 -15.61
C LYS A 240 2.17 0.74 -16.84
N TRP A 241 2.65 1.97 -16.86
CA TRP A 241 2.43 2.88 -17.98
C TRP A 241 3.66 3.73 -18.28
N GLY A 242 3.61 4.43 -19.42
CA GLY A 242 4.66 5.37 -19.83
C GLY A 242 5.93 4.68 -20.33
N VAL A 243 5.86 4.07 -21.52
CA VAL A 243 7.04 3.66 -22.29
C VAL A 243 6.98 4.11 -23.74
N ASP A 244 6.05 5.02 -24.05
CA ASP A 244 5.76 5.46 -25.41
C ASP A 244 6.61 6.69 -25.79
N ALA A 245 7.00 7.49 -24.78
CA ALA A 245 8.07 8.50 -24.83
C ALA A 245 9.01 8.14 -23.68
N SER A 246 10.28 7.85 -23.96
CA SER A 246 11.24 7.16 -23.08
C SER A 246 11.56 7.83 -21.72
N GLU A 247 10.94 8.97 -21.44
CA GLU A 247 11.25 9.90 -20.36
C GLU A 247 10.40 9.71 -19.10
N VAL A 248 9.17 9.19 -19.23
CA VAL A 248 8.21 9.15 -18.11
C VAL A 248 7.52 7.79 -18.04
N GLY A 249 7.45 7.21 -16.84
CA GLY A 249 6.69 6.00 -16.58
C GLY A 249 6.20 5.89 -15.16
N GLY A 250 5.31 4.93 -14.91
CA GLY A 250 4.86 4.60 -13.57
C GLY A 250 4.74 3.10 -13.32
N ASP A 251 5.11 2.68 -12.12
CA ASP A 251 5.20 1.29 -11.70
C ASP A 251 4.42 1.02 -10.40
N ILE A 252 4.29 -0.26 -10.07
CA ILE A 252 3.75 -0.70 -8.78
C ILE A 252 4.61 -1.82 -8.17
N GLY A 253 4.65 -1.85 -6.84
CA GLY A 253 5.30 -2.87 -6.03
C GLY A 253 4.38 -3.38 -4.91
N PRO A 254 4.65 -4.57 -4.36
CA PRO A 254 3.88 -5.09 -3.23
C PRO A 254 4.21 -4.32 -1.95
N GLY A 255 3.25 -4.18 -1.03
CA GLY A 255 3.50 -3.69 0.31
C GLY A 255 4.14 -4.77 1.19
N THR A 256 5.35 -4.53 1.68
CA THR A 256 6.15 -5.52 2.45
C THR A 256 6.84 -4.91 3.67
N GLY A 257 6.31 -3.84 4.26
CA GLY A 257 6.97 -3.06 5.32
C GLY A 257 7.66 -1.82 4.74
N THR A 258 8.57 -2.06 3.81
CA THR A 258 9.20 -1.02 2.97
C THR A 258 9.45 -1.58 1.58
N THR A 259 9.15 -0.79 0.55
CA THR A 259 9.35 -1.18 -0.86
C THR A 259 10.14 -0.08 -1.56
N THR A 260 11.28 -0.45 -2.14
CA THR A 260 12.12 0.49 -2.91
C THR A 260 11.84 0.37 -4.39
N HIS A 261 11.49 1.49 -5.01
CA HIS A 261 11.34 1.65 -6.45
C HIS A 261 12.59 2.33 -6.96
N THR A 262 13.32 1.69 -7.88
CA THR A 262 14.58 2.17 -8.46
C THR A 262 14.42 2.28 -9.95
N TRP A 263 14.56 3.51 -10.46
CA TRP A 263 14.51 3.84 -11.87
C TRP A 263 15.93 3.93 -12.43
N THR A 264 16.16 3.39 -13.63
CA THR A 264 17.49 3.30 -14.24
C THR A 264 17.52 3.99 -15.60
N ASP A 265 18.26 5.08 -15.69
CA ASP A 265 18.50 5.86 -16.91
C ASP A 265 19.64 5.20 -17.73
N GLN A 266 19.75 5.59 -19.00
CA GLN A 266 20.85 5.21 -19.87
C GLN A 266 22.20 5.73 -19.37
N TYR A 267 22.23 6.92 -18.76
CA TYR A 267 23.46 7.61 -18.39
C TYR A 267 23.40 8.24 -17.00
N ALA A 268 24.56 8.44 -16.37
CA ALA A 268 24.69 9.35 -15.23
C ALA A 268 24.66 10.82 -15.70
N GLY A 269 24.49 11.74 -14.75
CA GLY A 269 24.46 13.18 -14.98
C GLY A 269 23.14 13.72 -15.51
N GLN A 270 22.11 12.87 -15.63
CA GLN A 270 20.79 13.28 -16.10
C GLN A 270 19.96 13.93 -14.98
N THR A 271 18.97 14.71 -15.38
CA THR A 271 17.95 15.22 -14.45
C THR A 271 16.92 14.14 -14.19
N HIS A 272 16.72 13.79 -12.93
CA HIS A 272 15.70 12.83 -12.50
C HIS A 272 14.73 13.46 -11.50
N SER A 273 13.48 13.03 -11.57
CA SER A 273 12.49 13.25 -10.52
C SER A 273 11.66 11.99 -10.39
N VAL A 274 11.73 11.34 -9.23
CA VAL A 274 10.96 10.14 -8.90
C VAL A 274 10.08 10.46 -7.69
N SER A 275 8.78 10.23 -7.80
CA SER A 275 7.82 10.37 -6.71
C SER A 275 7.13 9.04 -6.43
N GLY A 276 6.90 8.71 -5.17
CA GLY A 276 6.29 7.46 -4.76
C GLY A 276 5.26 7.65 -3.66
N ALA A 277 4.30 6.74 -3.57
CA ALA A 277 3.32 6.68 -2.50
C ALA A 277 2.77 5.25 -2.30
N ASN A 278 2.11 5.04 -1.17
CA ASN A 278 1.48 3.78 -0.80
C ASN A 278 -0.04 3.87 -0.95
N PHE A 279 -0.68 2.88 -1.56
CA PHE A 279 -2.10 2.61 -1.34
C PHE A 279 -2.26 1.79 -0.06
N LYS A 280 -2.87 2.40 0.96
CA LYS A 280 -3.18 1.73 2.22
C LYS A 280 -4.39 0.82 2.04
N ALA A 281 -4.25 -0.43 2.43
CA ALA A 281 -5.34 -1.39 2.37
C ALA A 281 -6.44 -1.09 3.40
N ALA A 282 -7.68 -1.45 3.06
CA ALA A 282 -8.81 -1.34 3.96
C ALA A 282 -8.68 -2.37 5.11
N THR A 283 -9.13 -1.94 6.28
CA THR A 283 -9.23 -2.77 7.48
C THR A 283 -10.70 -2.92 7.84
N PHE A 284 -11.14 -4.15 8.10
CA PHE A 284 -12.49 -4.45 8.58
C PHE A 284 -12.48 -4.80 10.07
#